data_AF-Q7RHU5-F1
#
_entry.id   AF-Q7RHU5-F1
#
_cell.length_a   1.000
_cell.length_b   1.000
_cell.length_c   1.000
_cell.angle_alpha   90.00
_cell.angle_beta   90.00
_cell.angle_gamma   90.00
#
_symmetry.space_group_name_H-M   'P 1'
#
loop_
_entity.id
_entity.type
_entity.pdbx_description
1 polymer ?
#
loop_
_entity_poly.entity_id
_entity_poly.type
_entity_poly.pdbx_seq_one_letter_code
_entity_poly.pdbx_strand_id
1 'polypeptide(L)'
;MEDTKNNEGKIDAVLNICNILPARLFEETIKILSKIDKNLTNNILINKEGPIKIQFDNKEKKYFLGNMFNKEKDSYRSPYTNLYYPENFPNSYIPSDPLRSLEILYNEVFDRYRKAYYINGLSSVYLWPNPIEDGFVACFMIKKKENYSNNTYIDWEGTHLIQVNITHSIIHYQISTTLNISIVQKNETILSASVNKVLENPKKISDINLIKDKYFHIEN
;
A
#
# COMPACT_ATOMS: atom_id res chain seq x y z
N MET A 1 -10.12 -33.12 2.38
CA MET A 1 -10.43 -32.47 3.68
C MET A 1 -9.19 -32.34 4.55
N GLU A 2 -8.38 -33.40 4.74
CA GLU A 2 -7.09 -33.30 5.46
C GLU A 2 -6.05 -32.42 4.74
N ASP A 3 -5.87 -32.59 3.43
CA ASP A 3 -4.92 -31.77 2.66
C ASP A 3 -5.25 -30.27 2.66
N THR A 4 -6.53 -29.93 2.70
CA THR A 4 -7.01 -28.54 2.74
C THR A 4 -6.68 -27.90 4.10
N LYS A 5 -6.93 -28.62 5.20
CA LYS A 5 -6.58 -28.19 6.56
C LYS A 5 -5.07 -28.06 6.79
N ASN A 6 -4.29 -28.97 6.21
CA ASN A 6 -2.82 -28.92 6.27
C ASN A 6 -2.27 -27.72 5.49
N ASN A 7 -2.94 -27.33 4.39
CA ASN A 7 -2.55 -26.15 3.61
C ASN A 7 -2.87 -24.83 4.35
N GLU A 8 -4.03 -24.73 5.00
CA GLU A 8 -4.38 -23.58 5.85
C GLU A 8 -3.36 -23.39 6.99
N GLY A 9 -2.99 -24.45 7.70
CA GLY A 9 -1.99 -24.37 8.77
C GLY A 9 -0.61 -23.92 8.30
N LYS A 10 -0.21 -24.27 7.07
CA LYS A 10 1.03 -23.78 6.45
C LYS A 10 0.94 -22.29 6.12
N ILE A 11 -0.19 -21.81 5.61
CA ILE A 11 -0.39 -20.39 5.30
C ILE A 11 -0.29 -19.57 6.59
N ASP A 12 -0.98 -19.99 7.65
CA ASP A 12 -0.94 -19.32 8.95
C ASP A 12 0.47 -19.29 9.54
N ALA A 13 1.19 -20.41 9.48
CA ALA A 13 2.57 -20.48 9.95
C ALA A 13 3.49 -19.48 9.22
N VAL A 14 3.34 -19.35 7.90
CA VAL A 14 4.17 -18.42 7.14
C VAL A 14 3.75 -16.97 7.33
N LEU A 15 2.45 -16.68 7.42
CA LEU A 15 1.98 -15.35 7.80
C LEU A 15 2.55 -14.92 9.16
N ASN A 16 2.59 -15.85 10.12
CA ASN A 16 3.22 -15.62 11.42
C ASN A 16 4.72 -15.31 11.30
N ILE A 17 5.47 -16.06 10.48
CA ILE A 17 6.89 -15.75 10.21
C ILE A 17 7.03 -14.33 9.64
N CYS A 18 6.22 -13.97 8.65
CA CYS A 18 6.24 -12.64 8.04
C CYS A 18 5.78 -11.54 9.02
N ASN A 19 4.98 -11.85 10.04
CA ASN A 19 4.54 -10.91 11.08
C ASN A 19 5.60 -10.68 12.16
N ILE A 20 6.44 -11.68 12.42
CA ILE A 20 7.49 -11.61 13.45
C ILE A 20 8.77 -10.97 12.88
N LEU A 21 9.11 -11.27 11.64
CA LEU A 21 10.36 -10.80 11.05
C LEU A 21 10.31 -9.30 10.70
N PRO A 22 11.45 -8.59 10.83
CA PRO A 22 11.56 -7.20 10.38
C PRO A 22 11.16 -7.04 8.91
N ALA A 23 10.36 -6.02 8.60
CA ALA A 23 9.86 -5.75 7.24
C ALA A 23 10.96 -5.68 6.17
N ARG A 24 12.17 -5.21 6.53
CA ARG A 24 13.33 -5.17 5.63
C ARG A 24 13.76 -6.55 5.11
N LEU A 25 13.50 -7.61 5.88
CA LEU A 25 13.84 -9.00 5.50
C LEU A 25 12.73 -9.64 4.67
N PHE A 26 11.62 -8.94 4.39
CA PHE A 26 10.47 -9.51 3.73
C PHE A 26 10.82 -10.13 2.38
N GLU A 27 11.58 -9.42 1.53
CA GLU A 27 11.96 -9.95 0.21
C GLU A 27 12.83 -11.20 0.31
N GLU A 28 13.79 -11.25 1.24
CA GLU A 28 14.65 -12.41 1.47
C GLU A 28 13.85 -13.60 2.03
N THR A 29 12.94 -13.32 2.97
CA THR A 29 12.03 -14.29 3.57
C THR A 29 11.16 -14.92 2.49
N ILE A 30 10.52 -14.11 1.65
CA ILE A 30 9.72 -14.58 0.50
C ILE A 30 10.56 -15.41 -0.48
N LYS A 31 11.79 -14.99 -0.78
CA LYS A 31 12.71 -15.77 -1.64
C LYS A 31 12.99 -17.15 -1.03
N ILE A 32 13.26 -17.23 0.27
CA ILE A 32 13.50 -18.51 0.96
C ILE A 32 12.25 -19.38 0.94
N LEU A 33 11.09 -18.82 1.30
CA LEU A 33 9.81 -19.53 1.32
C LEU A 33 9.42 -20.04 -0.07
N SER A 34 9.70 -19.28 -1.13
CA SER A 34 9.43 -19.70 -2.51
C SER A 34 10.21 -20.93 -2.96
N LYS A 35 11.37 -21.20 -2.34
CA LYS A 35 12.15 -22.43 -2.58
C LYS A 35 11.54 -23.65 -1.89
N ILE A 36 10.77 -23.43 -0.82
CA ILE A 36 10.10 -24.47 -0.05
C ILE A 36 8.77 -24.81 -0.74
N ASP A 37 7.93 -23.80 -0.97
CA ASP A 37 6.62 -23.96 -1.62
C ASP A 37 6.24 -22.67 -2.38
N LYS A 38 6.22 -22.77 -3.72
CA LYS A 38 5.86 -21.65 -4.60
C LYS A 38 4.38 -21.27 -4.48
N ASN A 39 3.49 -22.24 -4.29
CA ASN A 39 2.05 -21.98 -4.21
C ASN A 39 1.72 -21.24 -2.92
N LEU A 40 2.39 -21.59 -1.83
CA LEU A 40 2.27 -20.89 -0.55
C LEU A 40 2.69 -19.42 -0.66
N THR A 41 3.80 -19.17 -1.36
CA THR A 41 4.37 -17.83 -1.54
C THR A 41 3.45 -16.90 -2.33
N ASN A 42 2.76 -17.41 -3.35
CA ASN A 42 1.79 -16.62 -4.11
C ASN A 42 0.62 -16.15 -3.22
N ASN A 43 0.14 -17.01 -2.31
CA ASN A 43 -0.92 -16.63 -1.37
C ASN A 43 -0.45 -15.60 -0.34
N ILE A 44 0.82 -15.61 0.06
CA ILE A 44 1.39 -14.65 1.02
C ILE A 44 1.62 -13.29 0.36
N LEU A 45 2.09 -13.27 -0.89
CA LEU A 45 2.27 -12.04 -1.67
C LEU A 45 0.96 -11.26 -1.85
N ILE A 46 -0.18 -11.94 -1.78
CA ILE A 46 -1.51 -11.31 -1.80
C ILE A 46 -1.82 -10.61 -0.46
N ASN A 47 -1.28 -11.11 0.65
CA ASN A 47 -1.68 -10.72 2.01
C ASN A 47 -0.67 -9.83 2.75
N LYS A 48 0.56 -9.67 2.22
CA LYS A 48 1.65 -8.95 2.88
C LYS A 48 2.26 -7.88 1.99
N GLU A 49 2.24 -6.65 2.50
CA GLU A 49 2.86 -5.49 1.86
C GLU A 49 4.38 -5.61 1.92
N GLY A 50 5.03 -5.69 0.75
CA GLY A 50 6.48 -5.54 0.65
C GLY A 50 6.94 -4.09 0.94
N PRO A 51 8.25 -3.86 1.07
CA PRO A 51 8.79 -2.53 1.34
C PRO A 51 8.45 -1.53 0.23
N ILE A 52 8.30 -0.27 0.61
CA ILE A 52 7.99 0.81 -0.35
C ILE A 52 9.26 1.16 -1.14
N LYS A 53 9.18 1.06 -2.47
CA LYS A 53 10.27 1.43 -3.39
C LYS A 53 10.05 2.83 -3.96
N ILE A 54 11.13 3.59 -4.10
CA ILE A 54 11.11 4.88 -4.80
C ILE A 54 11.30 4.60 -6.29
N GLN A 55 10.36 5.07 -7.10
CA GLN A 55 10.35 4.94 -8.55
C GLN A 55 10.41 6.33 -9.19
N PHE A 56 10.71 6.39 -10.49
CA PHE A 56 10.84 7.65 -11.21
C PHE A 56 10.00 7.65 -12.48
N ASP A 57 9.12 8.65 -12.60
CA ASP A 57 8.33 8.90 -13.80
C ASP A 57 9.18 9.69 -14.79
N ASN A 58 9.60 9.03 -15.87
CA ASN A 58 10.46 9.64 -16.88
C ASN A 58 9.80 10.77 -17.67
N LYS A 59 8.47 10.80 -17.76
CA LYS A 59 7.70 11.79 -18.54
C LYS A 59 7.41 13.04 -17.71
N GLU A 60 6.98 12.88 -16.45
CA GLU A 60 6.72 14.00 -15.53
C GLU A 60 7.95 14.46 -14.75
N LYS A 61 9.06 13.71 -14.82
CA LYS A 61 10.31 13.96 -14.08
C LYS A 61 10.09 14.05 -12.56
N LYS A 62 9.24 13.16 -12.02
CA LYS A 62 8.86 13.13 -10.61
C LYS A 62 9.10 11.75 -10.01
N TYR A 63 9.54 11.72 -8.76
CA TYR A 63 9.60 10.50 -7.98
C TYR A 63 8.21 10.12 -7.45
N PHE A 64 7.94 8.81 -7.35
CA PHE A 64 6.73 8.26 -6.76
C PHE A 64 7.02 6.99 -5.98
N LEU A 65 6.04 6.52 -5.22
CA LEU A 65 6.16 5.32 -4.39
C LEU A 65 5.52 4.11 -5.07
N GLY A 66 6.25 3.00 -5.06
CA GLY A 66 5.84 1.73 -5.62
C GLY A 66 5.84 0.62 -4.58
N ASN A 67 4.76 -0.15 -4.53
CA ASN A 67 4.66 -1.40 -3.79
C ASN A 67 3.81 -2.41 -4.59
N MET A 68 3.36 -3.50 -3.97
CA MET A 68 2.57 -4.52 -4.65
C MET A 68 1.26 -3.99 -5.29
N PHE A 69 0.66 -2.92 -4.77
CA PHE A 69 -0.67 -2.46 -5.20
C PHE A 69 -0.66 -1.62 -6.49
N ASN A 70 0.51 -1.12 -6.90
CA ASN A 70 0.67 -0.44 -8.19
C ASN A 70 1.71 -1.12 -9.08
N LYS A 71 2.07 -2.37 -8.77
CA LYS A 71 3.10 -3.14 -9.47
C LYS A 71 2.48 -4.04 -10.54
N GLU A 72 3.13 -4.09 -11.69
CA GLU A 72 2.92 -5.09 -12.73
C GLU A 72 4.29 -5.62 -13.15
N LYS A 73 4.52 -6.93 -12.98
CA LYS A 73 5.85 -7.55 -13.14
C LYS A 73 6.90 -6.77 -12.36
N ASP A 74 7.92 -6.18 -12.98
CA ASP A 74 8.92 -5.35 -12.30
C ASP A 74 8.73 -3.85 -12.52
N SER A 75 7.58 -3.45 -13.06
CA SER A 75 7.22 -2.05 -13.29
C SER A 75 6.14 -1.57 -12.33
N TYR A 76 6.10 -0.26 -12.11
CA TYR A 76 5.18 0.39 -11.19
C TYR A 76 4.42 1.52 -11.87
N ARG A 77 3.11 1.59 -11.66
CA ARG A 77 2.24 2.64 -12.20
C ARG A 77 2.52 3.95 -11.50
N SER A 78 2.82 4.99 -12.27
CA SER A 78 2.97 6.35 -11.77
C SER A 78 1.61 6.97 -11.45
N PRO A 79 1.46 7.66 -10.31
CA PRO A 79 0.24 8.36 -9.96
C PRO A 79 0.05 9.63 -10.80
N TYR A 80 1.08 10.10 -11.49
CA TYR A 80 1.04 11.32 -12.31
C TYR A 80 0.59 11.01 -13.74
N THR A 81 1.32 10.12 -14.42
CA THR A 81 1.07 9.82 -15.85
C THR A 81 0.12 8.66 -16.07
N ASN A 82 -0.18 7.88 -15.02
CA ASN A 82 -0.93 6.63 -15.13
C ASN A 82 -0.22 5.55 -15.97
N LEU A 83 1.08 5.71 -16.25
CA LEU A 83 1.89 4.76 -17.00
C LEU A 83 2.77 3.94 -16.04
N TYR A 84 3.09 2.72 -16.43
CA TYR A 84 4.04 1.85 -15.74
C TYR A 84 5.48 2.16 -16.16
N TYR A 85 6.39 2.13 -15.19
CA TYR A 85 7.83 2.32 -15.39
C TYR A 85 8.64 1.20 -14.72
N PRO A 86 9.72 0.71 -15.34
CA PRO A 86 10.31 1.21 -16.59
C PRO A 86 9.56 0.78 -17.86
N GLU A 87 8.80 -0.32 -17.80
CA GLU A 87 8.11 -0.90 -18.94
C GLU A 87 6.59 -0.76 -18.79
N ASN A 88 5.93 -0.41 -19.90
CA ASN A 88 4.48 -0.45 -19.99
C ASN A 88 4.03 -1.79 -20.59
N PHE A 89 3.00 -2.39 -20.00
CA PHE A 89 2.41 -3.62 -20.53
C PHE A 89 0.99 -3.38 -21.03
N PRO A 90 0.57 -3.98 -22.16
CA PRO A 90 -0.78 -3.77 -22.72
C PRO A 90 -1.92 -4.20 -21.78
N ASN A 91 -1.68 -5.20 -20.93
CA ASN A 91 -2.68 -5.78 -20.04
C ASN A 91 -2.53 -5.30 -18.59
N SER A 92 -1.71 -4.26 -18.35
CA SER A 92 -1.60 -3.68 -17.01
C SER A 92 -2.92 -3.05 -16.58
N TYR A 93 -3.22 -3.15 -15.29
CA TYR A 93 -4.40 -2.51 -14.73
C TYR A 93 -4.33 -0.99 -14.86
N ILE A 94 -5.43 -0.39 -15.33
CA ILE A 94 -5.65 1.05 -15.37
C ILE A 94 -7.03 1.35 -14.75
N PRO A 95 -7.12 2.30 -13.80
CA PRO A 95 -8.40 2.67 -13.20
C PRO A 95 -9.34 3.30 -14.23
N SER A 96 -10.65 3.11 -14.04
CA SER A 96 -11.68 3.80 -14.83
C SER A 96 -11.62 5.31 -14.64
N ASP A 97 -12.14 6.10 -15.58
CA ASP A 97 -12.06 7.57 -15.52
C ASP A 97 -12.60 8.19 -14.21
N PRO A 98 -13.74 7.74 -13.64
CA PRO A 98 -14.21 8.24 -12.35
C PRO A 98 -13.22 7.94 -11.21
N LEU A 99 -12.68 6.73 -11.19
CA LEU A 99 -11.76 6.28 -10.15
C LEU A 99 -10.38 6.94 -10.29
N ARG A 100 -9.90 7.13 -11.52
CA ARG A 100 -8.67 7.88 -11.81
C ARG A 100 -8.81 9.34 -11.39
N SER A 101 -9.99 9.93 -11.59
CA SER A 101 -10.26 11.30 -11.12
C SER A 101 -10.20 11.42 -9.59
N LEU A 102 -10.72 10.42 -8.87
CA LEU A 102 -10.58 10.33 -7.41
C LEU A 102 -9.12 10.15 -6.99
N GLU A 103 -8.41 9.25 -7.66
CA GLU A 103 -7.00 8.98 -7.38
C GLU A 103 -6.13 10.23 -7.51
N ILE A 104 -6.35 11.06 -8.54
CA ILE A 104 -5.65 12.34 -8.71
C ILE A 104 -5.96 13.29 -7.55
N LEU A 105 -7.24 13.48 -7.20
CA LEU A 105 -7.63 14.31 -6.06
C LEU A 105 -6.99 13.83 -4.74
N TYR A 106 -6.97 12.51 -4.53
CA TYR A 106 -6.43 11.94 -3.29
C TYR A 106 -4.93 12.11 -3.20
N ASN A 107 -4.20 12.00 -4.32
CA ASN A 107 -2.78 12.34 -4.37
C ASN A 107 -2.55 13.81 -4.00
N GLU A 108 -3.38 14.74 -4.48
CA GLU A 108 -3.25 16.17 -4.16
C GLU A 108 -3.54 16.46 -2.68
N VAL A 109 -4.59 15.87 -2.11
CA VAL A 109 -4.93 16.03 -0.69
C VAL A 109 -3.87 15.38 0.20
N PHE A 110 -3.44 14.17 -0.13
CA PHE A 110 -2.46 13.45 0.68
C PHE A 110 -1.06 14.05 0.60
N ASP A 111 -0.67 14.65 -0.53
CA ASP A 111 0.59 15.41 -0.62
C ASP A 111 0.56 16.66 0.28
N ARG A 112 -0.61 17.31 0.46
CA ARG A 112 -0.78 18.38 1.46
C ARG A 112 -0.63 17.85 2.88
N TYR A 113 -1.25 16.71 3.20
CA TYR A 113 -1.07 16.04 4.49
C TYR A 113 0.41 15.70 4.76
N ARG A 114 1.10 15.11 3.78
CA ARG A 114 2.54 14.83 3.85
C ARG A 114 3.34 16.11 4.15
N LYS A 115 3.11 17.20 3.43
CA LYS A 115 3.80 18.48 3.68
C LYS A 115 3.54 19.01 5.10
N ALA A 116 2.31 18.90 5.59
CA ALA A 116 1.92 19.39 6.91
C ALA A 116 2.54 18.58 8.07
N TYR A 117 2.55 17.25 7.97
CA TYR A 117 2.96 16.37 9.08
C TYR A 117 4.38 15.80 8.95
N TYR A 118 4.84 15.57 7.72
CA TYR A 118 6.13 14.93 7.44
C TYR A 118 7.17 15.93 6.92
N ILE A 119 6.75 17.15 6.53
CA ILE A 119 7.57 18.25 6.00
C ILE A 119 8.19 17.93 4.63
N ASN A 120 8.92 16.82 4.53
CA ASN A 120 9.56 16.29 3.33
C ASN A 120 9.08 14.84 3.05
N GLY A 121 9.85 14.08 2.27
CA GLY A 121 9.50 12.72 1.85
C GLY A 121 8.60 12.70 0.61
N LEU A 122 8.12 11.49 0.29
CA LEU A 122 7.27 11.21 -0.86
C LEU A 122 5.94 10.62 -0.39
N SER A 123 4.90 10.86 -1.17
CA SER A 123 3.59 10.23 -1.00
C SER A 123 3.04 9.79 -2.35
N SER A 124 2.26 8.73 -2.37
CA SER A 124 1.52 8.30 -3.56
C SER A 124 0.24 7.60 -3.14
N VAL A 125 -0.83 7.80 -3.91
CA VAL A 125 -2.13 7.17 -3.68
C VAL A 125 -2.56 6.41 -4.93
N TYR A 126 -3.06 5.19 -4.75
CA TYR A 126 -3.55 4.35 -5.85
C TYR A 126 -4.92 3.76 -5.51
N LEU A 127 -5.86 3.81 -6.46
CA LEU A 127 -7.21 3.30 -6.30
C LEU A 127 -7.50 2.18 -7.31
N TRP A 128 -8.29 1.20 -6.89
CA TRP A 128 -8.84 0.15 -7.74
C TRP A 128 -10.24 -0.26 -7.24
N PRO A 129 -11.12 -0.85 -8.08
CA PRO A 129 -12.44 -1.28 -7.63
C PRO A 129 -12.31 -2.37 -6.57
N ASN A 130 -13.26 -2.40 -5.63
CA ASN A 130 -13.37 -3.54 -4.74
C ASN A 130 -13.85 -4.76 -5.58
N PRO A 131 -13.14 -5.92 -5.53
CA PRO A 131 -13.48 -7.07 -6.36
C PRO A 131 -14.72 -7.84 -5.90
N ILE A 132 -15.19 -7.63 -4.66
CA ILE A 132 -16.24 -8.44 -4.03
C ILE A 132 -17.54 -7.63 -3.84
N GLU A 133 -17.41 -6.37 -3.43
CA GLU A 133 -18.54 -5.50 -3.07
C GLU A 133 -18.52 -4.21 -3.89
N ASP A 134 -19.67 -3.52 -3.99
CA ASP A 134 -19.73 -2.20 -4.61
C ASP A 134 -18.85 -1.22 -3.83
N GLY A 135 -17.91 -0.57 -4.52
CA GLY A 135 -16.99 0.39 -3.92
C GLY A 135 -15.59 0.31 -4.49
N PHE A 136 -14.60 0.73 -3.68
CA PHE A 136 -13.21 0.80 -4.11
C PHE A 136 -12.25 0.59 -2.95
N VAL A 137 -11.01 0.30 -3.31
CA VAL A 137 -9.89 0.24 -2.37
C VAL A 137 -8.90 1.33 -2.75
N ALA A 138 -8.35 1.99 -1.74
CA ALA A 138 -7.33 3.02 -1.89
C ALA A 138 -6.10 2.65 -1.06
N CYS A 139 -4.93 2.64 -1.68
CA CYS A 139 -3.64 2.51 -1.00
C CYS A 139 -2.96 3.86 -0.94
N PHE A 140 -2.75 4.37 0.27
CA PHE A 140 -1.98 5.57 0.55
C PHE A 140 -0.60 5.14 1.04
N MET A 141 0.45 5.61 0.38
CA MET A 141 1.83 5.34 0.77
C MET A 141 2.55 6.63 1.12
N ILE A 142 3.35 6.57 2.18
CA ILE A 142 4.27 7.62 2.57
C ILE A 142 5.65 7.02 2.86
N LYS A 143 6.70 7.66 2.35
CA LYS A 143 8.08 7.27 2.65
C LYS A 143 8.91 8.51 2.91
N LYS A 144 9.59 8.53 4.04
CA LYS A 144 10.44 9.62 4.49
C LYS A 144 11.75 9.07 5.02
N LYS A 145 12.85 9.72 4.65
CA LYS A 145 14.17 9.50 5.22
C LYS A 145 14.64 10.80 5.85
N GLU A 146 14.97 10.76 7.13
CA GLU A 146 15.43 11.92 7.90
C GLU A 146 16.85 11.68 8.41
N ASN A 147 17.79 12.50 7.98
CA ASN A 147 19.18 12.40 8.43
C ASN A 147 19.35 13.17 9.74
N TYR A 148 19.77 12.49 10.80
CA TYR A 148 20.07 13.11 12.10
C TYR A 148 21.55 13.49 12.25
N SER A 149 22.44 12.69 11.65
CA SER A 149 23.87 12.97 11.53
C SER A 149 24.42 12.36 10.23
N ASN A 150 25.69 12.62 9.91
CA ASN A 150 26.34 12.08 8.69
C ASN A 150 26.17 10.56 8.54
N ASN A 151 26.13 9.84 9.66
CA ASN A 151 26.05 8.38 9.65
C ASN A 151 24.78 7.84 10.28
N THR A 152 23.83 8.68 10.73
CA THR A 152 22.60 8.23 11.39
C THR A 152 21.37 8.84 10.74
N TYR A 153 20.42 8.01 10.33
CA TYR A 153 19.15 8.43 9.78
C TYR A 153 17.99 7.56 10.28
N ILE A 154 16.79 8.11 10.17
CA ILE A 154 15.53 7.43 10.45
C ILE A 154 14.80 7.26 9.11
N ASP A 155 14.44 6.03 8.79
CA ASP A 155 13.53 5.72 7.69
C ASP A 155 12.13 5.45 8.24
N TRP A 156 11.16 6.13 7.64
CA TRP A 156 9.73 5.97 7.86
C TRP A 156 9.07 5.47 6.58
N GLU A 157 8.32 4.39 6.69
CA GLU A 157 7.43 3.87 5.65
C GLU A 157 6.05 3.66 6.25
N GLY A 158 5.02 4.23 5.62
CA GLY A 158 3.64 4.04 6.00
C GLY A 158 2.80 3.62 4.80
N THR A 159 2.00 2.58 4.98
CA THR A 159 0.99 2.15 4.03
C THR A 159 -0.36 2.14 4.73
N HIS A 160 -1.35 2.81 4.14
CA HIS A 160 -2.73 2.79 4.61
C HIS A 160 -3.60 2.23 3.48
N LEU A 161 -4.16 1.05 3.70
CA LEU A 161 -5.09 0.41 2.80
C LEU A 161 -6.51 0.67 3.31
N ILE A 162 -7.28 1.42 2.53
CA ILE A 162 -8.65 1.82 2.86
C ILE A 162 -9.60 1.07 1.92
N GLN A 163 -10.45 0.22 2.47
CA GLN A 163 -11.52 -0.46 1.75
C GLN A 163 -12.82 0.31 2.01
N VAL A 164 -13.46 0.73 0.93
CA VAL A 164 -14.74 1.45 0.95
C VAL A 164 -15.78 0.53 0.33
N ASN A 165 -16.71 0.06 1.16
CA ASN A 165 -17.79 -0.82 0.74
C ASN A 165 -19.12 -0.09 0.88
N ILE A 166 -19.92 -0.12 -0.17
CA ILE A 166 -21.14 0.67 -0.29
C ILE A 166 -22.32 -0.30 -0.33
N THR A 167 -23.14 -0.26 0.72
CA THR A 167 -24.31 -1.12 0.85
C THR A 167 -25.54 -0.26 1.05
N HIS A 168 -26.36 -0.11 0.00
CA HIS A 168 -27.58 0.72 -0.01
C HIS A 168 -27.32 2.18 0.43
N SER A 169 -27.51 2.48 1.71
CA SER A 169 -27.35 3.81 2.32
C SER A 169 -26.33 3.81 3.47
N ILE A 170 -25.44 2.84 3.51
CA ILE A 170 -24.35 2.74 4.49
C ILE A 170 -23.05 2.51 3.74
N ILE A 171 -22.03 3.31 4.07
CA ILE A 171 -20.68 3.15 3.56
C ILE A 171 -19.83 2.62 4.71
N HIS A 172 -19.23 1.46 4.53
CA HIS A 172 -18.32 0.85 5.47
C HIS A 172 -16.90 1.19 5.06
N TYR A 173 -16.17 1.89 5.94
CA TYR A 173 -14.75 2.15 5.78
C TYR A 173 -13.97 1.20 6.67
N GLN A 174 -13.04 0.45 6.07
CA GLN A 174 -12.07 -0.35 6.80
C GLN A 174 -10.68 0.15 6.44
N ILE A 175 -9.92 0.57 7.46
CA ILE A 175 -8.57 1.11 7.32
C ILE A 175 -7.60 0.14 7.96
N SER A 176 -6.71 -0.42 7.14
CA SER A 176 -5.57 -1.22 7.58
C SER A 176 -4.30 -0.41 7.39
N THR A 177 -3.60 -0.10 8.48
CA THR A 177 -2.37 0.70 8.47
C THR A 177 -1.18 -0.13 8.91
N THR A 178 -0.13 -0.08 8.09
CA THR A 178 1.21 -0.61 8.38
C THR A 178 2.18 0.55 8.50
N LEU A 179 2.87 0.68 9.63
CA LEU A 179 3.96 1.63 9.82
C LEU A 179 5.25 0.87 10.11
N ASN A 180 6.28 1.09 9.28
CA ASN A 180 7.62 0.57 9.46
C ASN A 180 8.57 1.73 9.75
N ILE A 181 9.34 1.61 10.83
CA ILE A 181 10.30 2.62 11.27
C ILE A 181 11.63 1.91 11.48
N SER A 182 12.71 2.47 10.93
CA SER A 182 14.06 1.97 11.22
C SER A 182 15.02 3.12 11.52
N ILE A 183 15.91 2.89 12.48
CA ILE A 183 17.03 3.76 12.80
C ILE A 183 18.28 3.06 12.31
N VAL A 184 18.97 3.71 11.38
CA VAL A 184 20.19 3.18 10.77
C VAL A 184 21.37 4.05 11.18
N GLN A 185 22.45 3.42 11.65
CA GLN A 185 23.71 4.07 11.95
C GLN A 185 24.87 3.35 11.28
N LYS A 186 25.77 4.07 10.60
CA LYS A 186 26.95 3.49 9.91
C LYS A 186 26.56 2.33 8.98
N ASN A 187 25.43 2.45 8.29
CA ASN A 187 24.83 1.44 7.42
C ASN A 187 24.30 0.17 8.12
N GLU A 188 24.24 0.15 9.45
CA GLU A 188 23.65 -0.93 10.23
C GLU A 188 22.32 -0.47 10.84
N THR A 189 21.29 -1.30 10.71
CA THR A 189 20.00 -1.04 11.39
C THR A 189 20.16 -1.35 12.87
N ILE A 190 20.11 -0.31 13.71
CA ILE A 190 20.20 -0.46 15.17
C ILE A 190 18.84 -0.83 15.75
N LEU A 191 17.79 -0.17 15.26
CA LEU A 191 16.43 -0.37 15.74
C LEU A 191 15.48 -0.45 14.56
N SER A 192 14.53 -1.36 14.61
CA SER A 192 13.42 -1.41 13.66
C SER A 192 12.14 -1.80 14.37
N ALA A 193 11.04 -1.15 14.03
CA ALA A 193 9.71 -1.46 14.51
C ALA A 193 8.74 -1.54 13.33
N SER A 194 7.77 -2.45 13.43
CA SER A 194 6.63 -2.56 12.52
C SER A 194 5.36 -2.58 13.35
N VAL A 195 4.40 -1.72 13.01
CA VAL A 195 3.11 -1.62 13.68
C VAL A 195 2.02 -1.81 12.64
N ASN A 196 1.14 -2.78 12.87
CA ASN A 196 0.00 -3.06 12.02
C ASN A 196 -1.28 -2.85 12.84
N LYS A 197 -2.22 -2.05 12.34
CA LYS A 197 -3.50 -1.78 13.01
C LYS A 197 -4.63 -1.72 12.00
N VAL A 198 -5.76 -2.32 12.36
CA VAL A 198 -7.01 -2.26 11.59
C VAL A 198 -8.04 -1.48 12.39
N LEU A 199 -8.81 -0.64 11.70
CA LEU A 199 -9.94 0.11 12.23
C LEU A 199 -11.11 0.01 11.25
N GLU A 200 -12.30 -0.26 11.76
CA GLU A 200 -13.54 -0.28 10.98
C GLU A 200 -14.47 0.83 11.46
N ASN A 201 -15.04 1.58 10.52
CA ASN A 201 -15.93 2.70 10.82
C ASN A 201 -17.09 2.74 9.79
N PRO A 202 -18.30 2.31 10.18
CA PRO A 202 -19.48 2.46 9.33
C PRO A 202 -20.02 3.90 9.35
N LYS A 203 -20.36 4.42 8.18
CA LYS A 203 -20.98 5.75 7.99
C LYS A 203 -22.32 5.60 7.28
N LYS A 204 -23.40 5.96 7.97
CA LYS A 204 -24.74 6.02 7.37
C LYS A 204 -24.88 7.32 6.58
N ILE A 205 -25.36 7.22 5.34
CA ILE A 205 -25.63 8.38 4.48
C ILE A 205 -27.14 8.62 4.37
N SER A 206 -27.53 9.90 4.34
CA SER A 206 -28.92 10.32 4.13
C SER A 206 -29.25 10.58 2.65
N ASP A 207 -28.25 10.94 1.85
CA ASP A 207 -28.36 11.17 0.41
C ASP A 207 -27.39 10.25 -0.35
N ILE A 208 -27.93 9.46 -1.29
CA ILE A 208 -27.16 8.50 -2.10
C ILE A 208 -26.20 9.21 -3.07
N ASN A 209 -26.44 10.48 -3.38
CA ASN A 209 -25.54 11.26 -4.24
C ASN A 209 -24.19 11.54 -3.57
N LEU A 210 -24.10 11.48 -2.24
CA LEU A 210 -22.84 11.65 -1.50
C LEU A 210 -21.81 10.56 -1.84
N ILE A 211 -22.25 9.38 -2.31
CA ILE A 211 -21.36 8.32 -2.83
C ILE A 211 -20.59 8.79 -4.07
N LYS A 212 -21.17 9.69 -4.86
CA LYS A 212 -20.54 10.22 -6.07
C LYS A 212 -19.70 11.47 -5.78
N ASP A 213 -19.80 12.02 -4.57
CA ASP A 213 -19.03 13.18 -4.16
C ASP A 213 -17.59 12.76 -3.86
N LYS A 214 -16.67 13.33 -4.65
CA LYS A 214 -15.25 13.06 -4.55
C LYS A 214 -14.63 13.57 -3.24
N TYR A 215 -15.25 14.56 -2.61
CA TYR A 215 -14.78 15.14 -1.35
C TYR A 215 -15.33 14.40 -0.12
N PHE A 216 -16.52 13.81 -0.22
CA PHE A 216 -17.13 13.09 0.88
C PHE A 216 -16.26 11.94 1.37
N HIS A 217 -15.70 11.16 0.45
CA HIS A 217 -14.90 9.99 0.80
C HIS A 217 -13.49 10.31 1.32
N ILE A 218 -12.91 11.47 1.00
CA ILE A 218 -11.59 11.86 1.51
C ILE A 218 -11.67 12.53 2.89
N GLU A 219 -12.82 13.09 3.24
CA GLU A 219 -13.08 13.67 4.56
C GLU A 219 -13.35 12.60 5.63
N ASN A 220 -13.99 11.49 5.24
CA ASN A 220 -14.35 10.39 6.14
C ASN A 220 -13.24 9.36 6.30
#